data_AF-A0A8B6HMT1-F1
#
_entry.id   AF-A0A8B6HMT1-F1
#
_cell.length_a   1.000
_cell.length_b   1.000
_cell.length_c   1.000
_cell.angle_alpha   90.00
_cell.angle_beta   90.00
_cell.angle_gamma   90.00
#
_symmetry.space_group_name_H-M   'P 1'
#
loop_
_entity.id
_entity.type
_entity.pdbx_description
1 polymer ?
#
loop_
_entity_poly.entity_id
_entity_poly.type
_entity_poly.pdbx_seq_one_letter_code
_entity_poly.pdbx_strand_id
1 'polypeptide(L)'
;MIIKSAIIFAIVGVISGRNYYQDRIPNGHFVPNPCLTSQYWNTVGHLNPAHHTHLKNIFGHEFRANGHVWTAAFCQMDSDKDGKSNGEELGDPNCTWQPGQTPDGSAIGHPGICEPVGDARCSYQNFACNCLEHCSGVDGYP
;
A
#
# COMPACT_ATOMS: atom_id res chain seq x y z
N MET A 1 -46.93 -28.68 -29.36
CA MET A 1 -45.49 -28.85 -29.67
C MET A 1 -45.02 -27.55 -30.30
N ILE A 2 -44.08 -26.76 -29.80
CA ILE A 2 -42.99 -26.92 -28.84
C ILE A 2 -42.77 -25.54 -28.19
N ILE A 3 -42.75 -25.44 -26.87
CA ILE A 3 -42.34 -24.22 -26.16
C ILE A 3 -40.80 -24.24 -26.14
N LYS A 4 -40.15 -23.37 -26.91
CA LYS A 4 -38.69 -23.21 -26.87
C LYS A 4 -38.34 -22.30 -25.69
N SER A 5 -38.14 -22.89 -24.53
CA SER A 5 -37.61 -22.17 -23.35
C SER A 5 -36.19 -21.68 -23.65
N ALA A 6 -36.03 -20.37 -23.80
CA ALA A 6 -34.72 -19.74 -23.85
C ALA A 6 -34.15 -19.69 -22.42
N ILE A 7 -33.20 -20.57 -22.12
CA ILE A 7 -32.43 -20.52 -20.88
C ILE A 7 -31.43 -19.37 -21.02
N ILE A 8 -31.74 -18.24 -20.40
CA ILE A 8 -30.82 -17.12 -20.27
C ILE A 8 -29.82 -17.50 -19.17
N PHE A 9 -28.61 -17.92 -19.56
CA PHE A 9 -27.50 -18.14 -18.64
C PHE A 9 -27.01 -16.78 -18.14
N ALA A 10 -27.44 -16.38 -16.95
CA ALA A 10 -26.89 -15.21 -16.26
C ALA A 10 -25.45 -15.54 -15.82
N ILE A 11 -24.46 -15.01 -16.55
CA ILE A 11 -23.07 -15.05 -16.12
C ILE A 11 -22.94 -14.11 -14.92
N VAL A 12 -22.97 -14.65 -13.72
CA VAL A 12 -22.60 -13.93 -12.51
C VAL A 12 -21.08 -13.79 -12.54
N GLY A 13 -20.59 -12.72 -13.15
CA GLY A 13 -19.19 -12.33 -13.03
C GLY A 13 -18.91 -11.99 -11.57
N VAL A 14 -18.23 -12.89 -10.87
CA VAL A 14 -17.71 -12.60 -9.53
C VAL A 14 -16.58 -11.60 -9.71
N ILE A 15 -16.89 -10.32 -9.60
CA ILE A 15 -15.88 -9.25 -9.56
C ILE A 15 -15.15 -9.42 -8.24
N SER A 16 -13.94 -10.00 -8.29
CA SER A 16 -13.00 -9.95 -7.17
C SER A 16 -12.49 -8.52 -7.05
N GLY A 17 -13.26 -7.66 -6.38
CA GLY A 17 -12.94 -6.24 -6.18
C GLY A 17 -11.98 -5.97 -5.03
N ARG A 18 -11.42 -7.01 -4.40
CA ARG A 18 -10.64 -6.87 -3.16
C ARG A 18 -9.18 -7.13 -3.51
N ASN A 19 -8.34 -6.08 -3.40
CA ASN A 19 -6.86 -6.11 -3.41
C ASN A 19 -6.10 -5.67 -4.67
N TYR A 20 -6.77 -5.12 -5.68
CA TYR A 20 -6.14 -4.67 -6.94
C TYR A 20 -4.84 -3.84 -6.78
N TYR A 21 -4.75 -2.95 -5.79
CA TYR A 21 -3.54 -2.15 -5.55
C TYR A 21 -2.48 -2.86 -4.71
N GLN A 22 -2.87 -3.72 -3.78
CA GLN A 22 -1.93 -4.53 -2.99
C GLN A 22 -1.20 -5.53 -3.89
N ASP A 23 -1.86 -6.04 -4.93
CA ASP A 23 -1.28 -6.95 -5.91
C ASP A 23 -0.30 -6.26 -6.89
N ARG A 24 -0.18 -4.92 -6.83
CA ARG A 24 0.73 -4.13 -7.67
C ARG A 24 1.97 -3.63 -6.96
N ILE A 25 2.15 -4.01 -5.70
CA ILE A 25 3.34 -3.69 -4.92
C ILE A 25 3.86 -4.98 -4.28
N PRO A 26 5.19 -5.15 -4.15
CA PRO A 26 5.75 -6.34 -3.52
C PRO A 26 5.26 -6.43 -2.07
N ASN A 27 4.93 -7.65 -1.64
CA ASN A 27 4.42 -7.93 -0.29
C ASN A 27 3.24 -7.05 0.18
N GLY A 28 2.40 -6.49 -0.72
CA GLY A 28 1.33 -5.56 -0.35
C GLY A 28 0.27 -6.08 0.63
N HIS A 29 0.23 -7.39 0.89
CA HIS A 29 -0.64 -8.05 1.88
C HIS A 29 0.05 -8.33 3.21
N PHE A 30 1.36 -8.14 3.29
CA PHE A 30 2.22 -8.55 4.39
C PHE A 30 3.13 -7.41 4.88
N VAL A 31 2.76 -6.15 4.59
CA VAL A 31 3.48 -4.97 5.08
C VAL A 31 3.34 -4.89 6.60
N PRO A 32 4.44 -4.87 7.38
CA PRO A 32 4.37 -4.78 8.84
C PRO A 32 3.58 -3.55 9.31
N ASN A 33 2.82 -3.71 10.38
CA ASN A 33 2.17 -2.59 11.04
C ASN A 33 3.13 -1.98 12.09
N PRO A 34 3.63 -0.74 11.90
CA PRO A 34 4.58 -0.13 12.83
C PRO A 34 3.98 0.16 14.22
N CYS A 35 2.66 0.10 14.35
CA CYS A 35 1.92 0.41 15.56
C CYS A 35 1.42 -0.81 16.33
N LEU A 36 1.30 -1.95 15.67
CA LEU A 36 0.77 -3.19 16.25
C LEU A 36 1.67 -4.35 15.86
N THR A 37 2.44 -4.84 16.83
CA THR A 37 3.34 -5.99 16.64
C THR A 37 2.57 -7.20 16.12
N SER A 38 3.15 -7.91 15.14
CA SER A 38 2.56 -9.11 14.53
C SER A 38 1.23 -8.87 13.80
N GLN A 39 0.97 -7.65 13.34
CA GLN A 39 -0.14 -7.33 12.44
C GLN A 39 0.38 -6.72 11.14
N TYR A 40 -0.45 -6.77 10.09
CA TYR A 40 -0.15 -6.20 8.78
C TYR A 40 -0.98 -4.95 8.49
N TRP A 41 -0.40 -4.05 7.71
CA TRP A 41 -1.03 -2.84 7.22
C TRP A 41 -1.60 -3.05 5.82
N ASN A 42 -2.81 -3.63 5.75
CA ASN A 42 -3.43 -4.01 4.47
C ASN A 42 -3.75 -2.81 3.55
N THR A 43 -3.82 -1.60 4.08
CA THR A 43 -4.10 -0.37 3.32
C THR A 43 -2.83 0.46 3.12
N VAL A 44 -1.78 -0.14 2.54
CA VAL A 44 -0.40 0.43 2.44
C VAL A 44 -0.34 1.88 1.98
N GLY A 45 -1.20 2.31 1.04
CA GLY A 45 -1.25 3.70 0.56
C GLY A 45 -2.07 4.67 1.43
N HIS A 46 -2.48 4.29 2.64
CA HIS A 46 -3.37 5.06 3.51
C HIS A 46 -2.78 5.22 4.93
N LEU A 47 -3.14 6.32 5.59
CA LEU A 47 -2.72 6.62 6.97
C LEU A 47 -3.47 5.81 8.03
N ASN A 48 -4.56 5.12 7.68
CA ASN A 48 -5.33 4.31 8.61
C ASN A 48 -5.39 2.85 8.13
N PRO A 49 -4.98 1.86 8.95
CA PRO A 49 -4.96 0.44 8.56
C PRO A 49 -6.36 -0.19 8.53
N ALA A 50 -7.30 0.34 9.30
CA ALA A 50 -8.65 -0.20 9.50
C ALA A 50 -9.67 0.38 8.51
N HIS A 51 -9.37 1.53 7.90
CA HIS A 51 -10.30 2.23 7.04
C HIS A 51 -9.64 2.59 5.71
N HIS A 52 -10.31 2.29 4.60
CA HIS A 52 -9.95 2.75 3.26
C HIS A 52 -10.29 4.24 3.10
N THR A 53 -9.95 5.06 4.10
CA THR A 53 -10.25 6.50 4.12
C THR A 53 -9.65 7.18 2.89
N HIS A 54 -10.17 8.35 2.53
CA HIS A 54 -9.56 9.14 1.45
C HIS A 54 -8.16 9.67 1.80
N LEU A 55 -7.76 9.61 3.08
CA LEU A 55 -6.45 10.06 3.53
C LEU A 55 -5.37 9.08 3.07
N LYS A 56 -4.59 9.53 2.09
CA LYS A 56 -3.44 8.81 1.55
C LYS A 56 -2.19 9.22 2.32
N ASN A 57 -1.29 8.28 2.54
CA ASN A 57 0.07 8.63 2.97
C ASN A 57 0.91 9.03 1.75
N ILE A 58 2.15 9.47 1.99
CA ILE A 58 3.03 9.98 0.93
C ILE A 58 3.24 8.90 -0.15
N PHE A 59 3.51 7.65 0.24
CA PHE A 59 3.58 6.52 -0.68
C PHE A 59 2.35 6.38 -1.57
N GLY A 60 1.15 6.47 -1.01
CA GLY A 60 -0.10 6.39 -1.77
C GLY A 60 -0.29 7.55 -2.76
N HIS A 61 0.20 8.75 -2.42
CA HIS A 61 0.22 9.89 -3.33
C HIS A 61 1.22 9.69 -4.47
N GLU A 62 2.43 9.27 -4.16
CA GLU A 62 3.50 9.05 -5.15
C GLU A 62 3.21 7.84 -6.03
N PHE A 63 2.63 6.77 -5.49
CA PHE A 63 2.19 5.63 -6.29
C PHE A 63 1.12 6.03 -7.29
N ARG A 64 0.17 6.89 -6.89
CA ARG A 64 -0.82 7.48 -7.80
C ARG A 64 -0.16 8.34 -8.88
N ALA A 65 0.78 9.20 -8.49
CA ALA A 65 1.53 10.05 -9.42
C ALA A 65 2.35 9.21 -10.43
N ASN A 66 2.85 8.05 -9.99
CA ASN A 66 3.55 7.07 -10.82
C ASN A 66 2.59 6.14 -11.60
N GLY A 67 1.31 6.51 -11.73
CA GLY A 67 0.31 5.76 -12.51
C GLY A 67 -0.11 4.43 -11.91
N HIS A 68 0.13 4.21 -10.62
CA HIS A 68 -0.05 2.93 -9.91
C HIS A 68 0.78 1.79 -10.51
N VAL A 69 1.99 2.10 -10.98
CA VAL A 69 2.92 1.11 -11.52
C VAL A 69 4.14 1.00 -10.62
N TRP A 70 4.56 -0.23 -10.29
CA TRP A 70 5.81 -0.49 -9.61
C TRP A 70 6.97 -0.39 -10.61
N THR A 71 7.46 0.83 -10.82
CA THR A 71 8.62 1.09 -11.68
C THR A 71 9.91 1.04 -10.86
N ALA A 72 11.05 0.77 -11.50
CA ALA A 72 12.33 0.82 -10.81
C ALA A 72 12.61 2.18 -10.15
N ALA A 73 12.22 3.28 -10.79
CA ALA A 73 12.35 4.63 -10.21
C ALA A 73 11.50 4.79 -8.95
N PHE A 74 10.25 4.35 -8.96
CA PHE A 74 9.37 4.39 -7.77
C PHE A 74 9.84 3.45 -6.67
N CYS A 75 10.34 2.26 -7.02
CA CYS A 75 10.94 1.33 -6.07
C CYS A 75 12.15 1.93 -5.34
N GLN A 76 12.97 2.73 -6.04
CA GLN A 76 14.15 3.39 -5.46
C GLN A 76 13.84 4.67 -4.66
N MET A 77 12.61 5.16 -4.69
CA MET A 77 12.21 6.31 -3.87
C MET A 77 12.17 5.93 -2.40
N ASP A 78 12.56 6.86 -1.54
CA ASP A 78 12.36 6.81 -0.08
C ASP A 78 11.19 7.77 0.23
N SER A 79 9.96 7.27 0.07
CA SER A 79 8.76 8.14 0.09
C SER A 79 8.52 8.75 1.46
N ASP A 80 8.86 8.00 2.52
CA ASP A 80 8.66 8.36 3.91
C ASP A 80 9.96 8.79 4.63
N LYS A 81 11.04 8.99 3.87
CA LYS A 81 12.28 9.65 4.28
C LYS A 81 12.89 9.05 5.55
N ASP A 82 12.69 7.76 5.76
CA ASP A 82 13.21 7.03 6.91
C ASP A 82 14.65 6.50 6.64
N GLY A 83 15.14 6.70 5.40
CA GLY A 83 16.45 6.28 4.94
C GLY A 83 16.46 4.93 4.21
N LYS A 84 15.29 4.33 3.95
CA LYS A 84 15.14 3.12 3.13
C LYS A 84 14.32 3.43 1.90
N SER A 85 14.65 2.76 0.80
CA SER A 85 13.79 2.81 -0.38
C SER A 85 12.52 1.97 -0.19
N ASN A 86 11.48 2.34 -0.92
CA ASN A 86 10.22 1.58 -1.02
C ASN A 86 10.48 0.09 -1.31
N GLY A 87 11.46 -0.19 -2.18
CA GLY A 87 11.91 -1.55 -2.52
C GLY A 87 12.54 -2.29 -1.36
N GLU A 88 13.47 -1.66 -0.64
CA GLU A 88 14.08 -2.28 0.55
C GLU A 88 13.01 -2.63 1.59
N GLU A 89 12.05 -1.74 1.82
CA GLU A 89 10.99 -1.96 2.81
C GLU A 89 9.96 -3.00 2.39
N LEU A 90 9.59 -3.04 1.11
CA LEU A 90 8.58 -3.97 0.59
C LEU A 90 9.16 -5.29 0.09
N GLY A 91 10.47 -5.51 0.19
CA GLY A 91 11.12 -6.78 -0.15
C GLY A 91 11.50 -6.94 -1.63
N ASP A 92 11.70 -5.83 -2.34
CA ASP A 92 12.28 -5.74 -3.69
C ASP A 92 13.52 -4.80 -3.70
N PRO A 93 14.60 -5.11 -2.95
CA PRO A 93 15.77 -4.23 -2.83
C PRO A 93 16.53 -4.03 -4.15
N ASN A 94 16.35 -4.94 -5.13
CA ASN A 94 16.98 -4.84 -6.44
C ASN A 94 16.09 -4.11 -7.47
N CYS A 95 14.86 -3.75 -7.11
CA CYS A 95 13.89 -3.11 -7.99
C CYS A 95 13.63 -3.87 -9.30
N THR A 96 13.47 -5.19 -9.17
CA THR A 96 13.24 -6.10 -10.30
C THR A 96 11.87 -6.78 -10.26
N TRP A 97 11.16 -6.68 -9.14
CA TRP A 97 9.87 -7.31 -8.96
C TRP A 97 8.83 -6.76 -9.95
N GLN A 98 7.96 -7.66 -10.42
CA GLN A 98 6.80 -7.34 -11.25
C GLN A 98 5.54 -8.01 -10.68
N PRO A 99 4.35 -7.44 -10.94
CA PRO A 99 3.09 -8.01 -10.48
C PRO A 99 2.95 -9.52 -10.78
N GLY A 100 2.64 -10.29 -9.73
CA GLY A 100 2.51 -11.74 -9.79
C GLY A 100 3.80 -12.53 -9.53
N GLN A 101 4.95 -11.88 -9.40
CA GLN A 101 6.20 -12.52 -8.98
C GLN A 101 6.28 -12.67 -7.46
N THR A 102 7.13 -13.57 -6.99
CA THR A 102 7.56 -13.62 -5.59
C THR A 102 8.62 -12.54 -5.37
N PRO A 103 8.47 -11.62 -4.39
CA PRO A 103 9.51 -10.67 -4.02
C PRO A 103 10.80 -11.36 -3.54
N ASP A 104 11.95 -10.69 -3.70
CA ASP A 104 13.27 -11.20 -3.30
C ASP A 104 13.39 -11.39 -1.77
N GLY A 105 12.66 -10.59 -1.00
CA GLY A 105 12.63 -10.64 0.46
C GLY A 105 11.23 -10.43 1.03
N SER A 106 11.13 -10.55 2.35
CA SER A 106 9.93 -10.14 3.09
C SER A 106 9.86 -8.62 3.22
N ALA A 107 8.65 -8.09 3.39
CA ALA A 107 8.51 -6.70 3.82
C ALA A 107 9.06 -6.52 5.25
N ILE A 108 9.84 -5.47 5.46
CA ILE A 108 10.53 -5.15 6.71
C ILE A 108 10.11 -3.80 7.31
N GLY A 109 9.36 -3.00 6.56
CA GLY A 109 8.91 -1.67 6.96
C GLY A 109 7.69 -1.21 6.17
N HIS A 110 7.21 -0.02 6.48
CA HIS A 110 6.06 0.60 5.86
C HIS A 110 6.46 1.81 4.99
N PRO A 111 6.34 1.74 3.65
CA PRO A 111 6.97 2.69 2.72
C PRO A 111 6.36 4.11 2.67
N GLY A 112 5.40 4.37 3.55
CA GLY A 112 4.67 5.62 3.65
C GLY A 112 4.53 6.13 5.09
N ILE A 113 5.17 5.49 6.06
CA ILE A 113 5.12 5.86 7.48
C ILE A 113 6.55 5.80 8.01
N CYS A 114 7.12 6.97 8.30
CA CYS A 114 8.50 7.05 8.75
C CYS A 114 8.69 6.27 10.06
N GLU A 115 9.57 5.28 10.01
CA GLU A 115 9.92 4.43 11.15
C GLU A 115 11.29 4.79 11.74
N PRO A 116 11.58 4.47 13.02
CA PRO A 116 10.60 4.14 14.05
C PRO A 116 9.65 5.31 14.31
N VAL A 117 8.37 5.01 14.47
CA VAL A 117 7.35 6.03 14.73
C VAL A 117 7.68 6.79 16.01
N GLY A 118 7.68 8.13 15.94
CA GLY A 118 8.00 9.01 17.05
C GLY A 118 9.48 9.37 17.18
N ASP A 119 10.36 8.85 16.33
CA ASP A 119 11.74 9.30 16.25
C ASP A 119 11.83 10.77 15.78
N ALA A 120 12.84 11.50 16.25
CA ALA A 120 13.06 12.89 15.87
C ALA A 120 13.21 13.07 14.35
N ARG A 121 13.78 12.09 13.65
CA ARG A 121 13.90 12.07 12.18
C ARG A 121 12.56 12.04 11.46
N CYS A 122 11.53 11.49 12.12
CA CYS A 122 10.18 11.32 11.59
C CYS A 122 9.22 12.44 12.01
N SER A 123 9.71 13.44 12.75
CA SER A 123 8.90 14.57 13.23
C SER A 123 8.20 15.35 12.11
N TYR A 124 8.71 15.28 10.88
CA TYR A 124 8.16 15.97 9.73
C TYR A 124 6.81 15.39 9.25
N GLN A 125 6.51 14.11 9.50
CA GLN A 125 5.24 13.50 9.08
C GLN A 125 4.08 13.79 10.03
N ASN A 126 4.37 14.18 11.28
CA ASN A 126 3.36 14.34 12.33
C ASN A 126 2.40 13.12 12.45
N PHE A 127 2.94 11.91 12.26
CA PHE A 127 2.20 10.65 12.39
C PHE A 127 2.39 10.06 13.79
N ALA A 128 1.34 9.43 14.32
CA ALA A 128 1.38 8.71 15.59
C ALA A 128 0.52 7.44 15.54
N CYS A 129 0.83 6.44 16.35
CA CYS A 129 0.09 5.18 16.33
C CYS A 129 -1.33 5.24 16.90
N ASN A 130 -1.69 6.32 17.60
CA ASN A 130 -3.04 6.62 18.07
C ASN A 130 -3.90 7.36 17.04
N CYS A 131 -3.38 7.57 15.84
CA CYS A 131 -3.94 8.40 14.78
C CYS A 131 -5.07 7.68 14.01
N LEU A 132 -5.92 6.94 14.75
CA LEU A 132 -7.04 6.18 14.22
C LEU A 132 -8.24 7.07 13.83
N GLU A 133 -8.26 8.34 14.21
CA GLU A 133 -9.35 9.29 13.87
C GLU A 133 -8.88 10.69 13.40
N HIS A 134 -7.66 11.13 13.68
CA HIS A 134 -7.22 12.53 13.46
C HIS A 134 -5.79 12.66 12.89
N CYS A 135 -5.47 11.96 11.79
CA CYS A 135 -4.24 12.26 11.05
C CYS A 135 -4.41 13.49 10.15
N SER A 136 -4.46 14.67 10.76
CA SER A 136 -4.31 15.94 10.05
C SER A 136 -2.81 16.23 9.87
N GLY A 137 -2.23 15.80 8.75
CA GLY A 137 -0.78 15.96 8.53
C GLY A 137 -0.26 15.90 7.10
N VAL A 138 -1.04 15.44 6.10
CA VAL A 138 -0.53 15.31 4.71
C VAL A 138 -1.39 16.01 3.66
N ASP A 139 -2.34 16.85 4.07
CA ASP A 139 -3.15 17.67 3.13
C ASP A 139 -2.34 18.81 2.47
N GLY A 140 -1.01 18.80 2.61
CA GLY A 140 -0.09 19.80 2.09
C GLY A 140 1.01 19.18 1.23
N TYR A 141 0.64 18.47 0.17
CA TYR A 141 1.50 18.42 -1.02
C TYR A 141 0.99 19.53 -1.96
N PRO A 142 1.85 20.44 -2.47
CA PRO A 142 1.43 21.42 -3.46
C PRO A 142 0.79 20.78 -4.70
#